data_AF-A0A918R9A7-F1
#
_entry.id   AF-A0A918R9A7-F1
#
_cell.length_a   1.000
_cell.length_b   1.000
_cell.length_c   1.000
_cell.angle_alpha   90.00
_cell.angle_beta   90.00
_cell.angle_gamma   90.00
#
_symmetry.space_group_name_H-M   'P 1'
#
loop_
_entity.id
_entity.type
_entity.pdbx_description
1 polymer ?
#
loop_
_entity_poly.entity_id
_entity_poly.type
_entity_poly.pdbx_seq_one_letter_code
_entity_poly.pdbx_strand_id
1 'polypeptide(L)'
;MAKSRVTRPLETEPNEILLSKPIHHSGGLILPSRIEGSAGQAVAANQYERHGKARAVLKALFAHPEKVSVIHYSCESFYDLPEGRSPRITSIAIRKLDNGQTESFSIHQIAEISATGLSAADIEPHYNAYEKAMLDAYFSFLKINSERTYVHWNMRDTNYGFRAIEHRYRVLGGDPYIVQDDRKVDLSRLLIDLYGVGYIGHPRLENLLAMNNIAALDFMTGKQEAEAFENGKYVDLHRSTLRKVDVFCNIIQRAFDKSLKNHATWKEAHGISWKTALYLAKKHWIYTTVVVLGGIGSASFGLFRGFDVLSSVLMNKPG
;
A
#
# COMPACT_ATOMS: atom_id res chain seq x y z
N MET A 1 76.48 21.43 -30.25
CA MET A 1 75.68 21.23 -31.49
C MET A 1 75.20 19.79 -31.51
N ALA A 2 73.98 19.37 -31.83
CA ALA A 2 72.68 19.98 -31.95
C ALA A 2 71.67 18.81 -31.99
N LYS A 3 70.54 18.97 -31.29
CA LYS A 3 69.19 18.42 -31.52
C LYS A 3 68.95 16.89 -31.53
N SER A 4 68.10 16.50 -30.58
CA SER A 4 67.27 15.32 -30.57
C SER A 4 66.23 15.32 -31.70
N ARG A 5 65.86 14.13 -32.17
CA ARG A 5 64.56 13.89 -32.80
C ARG A 5 64.07 12.48 -32.46
N VAL A 6 62.82 12.47 -32.05
CA VAL A 6 61.95 11.39 -31.56
C VAL A 6 61.57 10.42 -32.68
N THR A 7 61.44 9.12 -32.39
CA THR A 7 60.36 8.25 -32.92
C THR A 7 60.07 7.07 -31.96
N ARG A 8 58.78 6.80 -31.75
CA ARG A 8 58.13 5.94 -30.75
C ARG A 8 58.25 4.43 -31.06
N PRO A 9 58.10 3.53 -30.07
CA PRO A 9 57.77 2.12 -30.30
C PRO A 9 56.25 1.91 -30.46
N LEU A 10 55.91 0.88 -31.25
CA LEU A 10 54.58 0.44 -31.68
C LEU A 10 53.64 0.10 -30.51
N GLU A 11 52.44 0.67 -30.57
CA GLU A 11 51.28 0.35 -29.74
C GLU A 11 50.74 -1.04 -30.10
N THR A 12 50.52 -1.86 -29.08
CA THR A 12 49.73 -3.09 -29.15
C THR A 12 48.26 -2.73 -29.01
N GLU A 13 47.47 -3.02 -30.05
CA GLU A 13 46.01 -2.88 -30.06
C GLU A 13 45.35 -3.77 -28.99
N PRO A 14 44.40 -3.24 -28.19
CA PRO A 14 43.61 -4.04 -27.26
C PRO A 14 42.37 -4.66 -27.92
N ASN A 15 42.15 -5.94 -27.60
CA ASN A 15 40.98 -6.78 -27.92
C ASN A 15 39.63 -6.04 -27.94
N GLU A 16 38.98 -5.97 -29.11
CA GLU A 16 37.55 -5.75 -29.23
C GLU A 16 36.79 -6.99 -28.73
N ILE A 17 36.28 -6.91 -27.50
CA ILE A 17 35.24 -7.80 -27.00
C ILE A 17 33.92 -7.34 -27.62
N LEU A 18 33.29 -8.23 -28.40
CA LEU A 18 31.95 -8.03 -28.95
C LEU A 18 30.96 -7.60 -27.86
N LEU A 19 30.53 -6.34 -27.95
CA LEU A 19 29.36 -5.80 -27.26
C LEU A 19 28.08 -6.46 -27.79
N SER A 20 27.66 -7.57 -27.17
CA SER A 20 26.27 -8.01 -27.28
C SER A 20 25.39 -6.99 -26.56
N LYS A 21 24.69 -6.16 -27.33
CA LYS A 21 23.69 -5.20 -26.84
C LYS A 21 22.71 -5.90 -25.88
N PRO A 22 22.50 -5.40 -24.65
CA PRO A 22 21.40 -5.89 -23.83
C PRO A 22 20.08 -5.46 -24.49
N ILE A 23 19.28 -6.44 -24.87
CA ILE A 23 17.89 -6.23 -25.28
C ILE A 23 17.14 -5.72 -24.04
N HIS A 24 16.94 -4.41 -23.98
CA HIS A 24 16.03 -3.79 -23.02
C HIS A 24 14.60 -4.28 -23.31
N HIS A 25 14.17 -5.35 -22.64
CA HIS A 25 12.75 -5.57 -22.38
C HIS A 25 12.35 -4.71 -21.19
N SER A 26 12.14 -3.42 -21.44
CA SER A 26 11.44 -2.50 -20.53
C SER A 26 9.94 -2.83 -20.50
N GLY A 27 9.60 -3.99 -19.97
CA GLY A 27 8.25 -4.34 -19.54
C GLY A 27 8.00 -3.79 -18.13
N GLY A 28 7.94 -2.46 -18.01
CA GLY A 28 7.46 -1.82 -16.78
C GLY A 28 6.04 -2.29 -16.48
N LEU A 29 5.72 -2.50 -15.20
CA LEU A 29 4.34 -2.72 -14.78
C LEU A 29 3.58 -1.41 -15.05
N ILE A 30 2.91 -1.31 -16.19
CA ILE A 30 1.99 -0.22 -16.47
C ILE A 30 0.75 -0.49 -15.60
N LEU A 31 0.74 0.05 -14.38
CA LEU A 31 -0.52 0.39 -13.73
C LEU A 31 -1.35 1.18 -14.75
N PRO A 32 -2.65 0.93 -14.91
CA PRO A 32 -3.43 1.58 -15.96
C PRO A 32 -3.44 3.10 -15.79
N SER A 33 -2.49 3.77 -16.42
CA SER A 33 -2.40 5.22 -16.58
C SER A 33 -2.18 5.55 -18.06
N ARG A 34 -3.21 5.25 -18.85
CA ARG A 34 -3.44 5.98 -20.10
C ARG A 34 -4.94 6.19 -20.30
N ILE A 35 -5.48 7.10 -19.50
CA ILE A 35 -6.55 7.99 -19.97
C ILE A 35 -5.83 9.28 -20.32
N GLU A 36 -5.72 9.56 -21.62
CA GLU A 36 -5.18 10.82 -22.11
C GLU A 36 -6.05 11.98 -21.61
N GLY A 37 -5.40 13.04 -21.10
CA GLY A 37 -6.06 14.29 -20.77
C GLY A 37 -5.71 14.83 -19.39
N SER A 38 -4.93 15.90 -19.38
CA SER A 38 -4.75 16.83 -18.26
C SER A 38 -6.09 17.19 -17.59
N ALA A 39 -6.37 16.63 -16.42
CA ALA A 39 -7.33 17.11 -15.41
C ALA A 39 -7.23 16.17 -14.20
N GLY A 40 -7.36 16.70 -12.98
CA GLY A 40 -7.18 15.96 -11.73
C GLY A 40 -7.87 14.60 -11.70
N GLN A 41 -7.24 13.62 -11.04
CA GLN A 41 -7.80 12.29 -10.80
C GLN A 41 -9.28 12.40 -10.46
N ALA A 42 -10.15 11.98 -11.38
CA ALA A 42 -11.59 12.01 -11.16
C ALA A 42 -11.91 11.18 -9.92
N VAL A 43 -12.32 11.86 -8.85
CA VAL A 43 -12.87 11.25 -7.65
C VAL A 43 -13.98 10.32 -8.11
N ALA A 44 -13.84 9.02 -7.83
CA ALA A 44 -14.82 8.03 -8.27
C ALA A 44 -16.23 8.48 -7.84
N ALA A 45 -17.17 8.53 -8.79
CA ALA A 45 -18.43 9.22 -8.60
C ALA A 45 -19.36 8.51 -7.61
N ASN A 46 -19.11 7.22 -7.34
CA ASN A 46 -19.87 6.42 -6.40
C ASN A 46 -19.06 5.23 -5.83
N GLN A 47 -19.63 4.56 -4.84
CA GLN A 47 -19.02 3.43 -4.15
C GLN A 47 -18.73 2.23 -5.08
N TYR A 48 -19.59 1.96 -6.06
CA TYR A 48 -19.39 0.86 -7.01
C TYR A 48 -18.12 1.03 -7.85
N GLU A 49 -17.86 2.24 -8.36
CA GLU A 49 -16.63 2.53 -9.08
C GLU A 49 -15.39 2.43 -8.20
N ARG A 50 -15.48 2.85 -6.92
CA ARG A 50 -14.39 2.68 -5.95
C ARG A 50 -14.04 1.20 -5.75
N HIS A 51 -15.04 0.35 -5.53
CA HIS A 51 -14.86 -1.11 -5.44
C HIS A 51 -14.23 -1.70 -6.70
N GLY A 52 -14.71 -1.30 -7.88
CA GLY A 52 -14.16 -1.74 -9.15
C GLY A 52 -12.68 -1.38 -9.30
N LYS A 53 -12.32 -0.12 -9.02
CA LYS A 53 -10.92 0.36 -9.04
C LYS A 53 -10.05 -0.36 -8.02
N ALA A 54 -10.53 -0.54 -6.79
CA ALA A 54 -9.80 -1.23 -5.73
C ALA A 54 -9.52 -2.70 -6.07
N ARG A 55 -10.49 -3.41 -6.64
CA ARG A 55 -10.28 -4.78 -7.14
C ARG A 55 -9.27 -4.82 -8.29
N ALA A 56 -9.25 -3.82 -9.17
CA ALA A 56 -8.27 -3.73 -10.25
C ALA A 56 -6.85 -3.51 -9.71
N VAL A 57 -6.69 -2.61 -8.73
CA VAL A 57 -5.41 -2.40 -8.02
C VAL A 57 -4.93 -3.70 -7.37
N LEU A 58 -5.81 -4.37 -6.61
CA LEU A 58 -5.45 -5.62 -5.94
C LEU A 58 -5.04 -6.71 -6.93
N LYS A 59 -5.75 -6.85 -8.06
CA LYS A 59 -5.37 -7.78 -9.14
C LYS A 59 -4.01 -7.42 -9.76
N ALA A 60 -3.72 -6.14 -9.97
CA ALA A 60 -2.46 -5.71 -10.55
C ALA A 60 -1.27 -6.05 -9.66
N LEU A 61 -1.42 -5.91 -8.32
CA LEU A 61 -0.37 -6.29 -7.37
C LEU A 61 -0.04 -7.79 -7.44
N PHE A 62 -1.06 -8.65 -7.53
CA PHE A 62 -0.89 -10.11 -7.59
C PHE A 62 -0.61 -10.66 -9.00
N ALA A 63 -0.72 -9.84 -10.04
CA ALA A 63 -0.30 -10.22 -11.39
C ALA A 63 1.24 -10.28 -11.51
N HIS A 64 1.95 -9.44 -10.74
CA HIS A 64 3.41 -9.34 -10.73
C HIS A 64 3.94 -9.19 -9.30
N PRO A 65 3.72 -10.19 -8.42
CA PRO A 65 4.11 -10.11 -7.01
C PRO A 65 5.62 -9.93 -6.82
N GLU A 66 6.46 -10.34 -7.79
CA GLU A 66 7.91 -10.17 -7.80
C GLU A 66 8.34 -8.69 -7.88
N LYS A 67 7.44 -7.82 -8.34
CA LYS A 67 7.61 -6.36 -8.41
C LYS A 67 6.96 -5.63 -7.23
N VAL A 68 6.39 -6.35 -6.27
CA VAL A 68 5.69 -5.76 -5.13
C VAL A 68 6.45 -6.02 -3.83
N SER A 69 6.53 -4.96 -3.01
CA SER A 69 7.11 -5.02 -1.68
C SER A 69 6.14 -4.41 -0.67
N VAL A 70 6.14 -4.93 0.54
CA VAL A 70 5.36 -4.44 1.67
C VAL A 70 6.29 -3.79 2.66
N ILE A 71 6.04 -2.53 3.01
CA ILE A 71 6.94 -1.71 3.83
C ILE A 71 6.24 -1.21 5.09
N HIS A 72 7.01 -1.17 6.18
CA HIS A 72 6.64 -0.48 7.40
C HIS A 72 7.87 0.01 8.16
N TYR A 73 7.67 0.96 9.08
CA TYR A 73 8.73 1.44 9.95
C TYR A 73 8.20 1.75 11.35
N SER A 74 9.09 1.64 12.33
CA SER A 74 8.90 2.13 13.70
C SER A 74 9.76 3.36 13.93
N CYS A 75 9.28 4.22 14.83
CA CYS A 75 9.94 5.44 15.24
C CYS A 75 9.58 5.77 16.69
N GLU A 76 10.28 6.74 17.25
CA GLU A 76 9.87 7.48 18.44
C GLU A 76 8.41 7.97 18.33
N SER A 77 7.76 8.17 19.47
CA SER A 77 6.42 8.77 19.50
C SER A 77 6.43 10.08 18.72
N PHE A 78 5.48 10.21 17.78
CA PHE A 78 5.28 11.45 17.02
C PHE A 78 4.19 12.35 17.64
N TYR A 79 3.54 11.90 18.72
CA TYR A 79 2.56 12.69 19.48
C TYR A 79 3.22 13.49 20.61
N ASP A 80 4.32 12.98 21.17
CA ASP A 80 4.94 13.50 22.39
C ASP A 80 6.27 14.24 22.09
N LEU A 81 6.28 15.10 21.07
CA LEU A 81 7.44 15.89 20.68
C LEU A 81 7.16 17.39 20.88
N PRO A 82 7.43 17.95 22.08
CA PRO A 82 7.11 19.35 22.43
C PRO A 82 7.74 20.38 21.48
N GLU A 83 8.91 20.06 20.94
CA GLU A 83 9.69 20.95 20.07
C GLU A 83 9.35 20.80 18.58
N GLY A 84 8.45 19.88 18.22
CA GLY A 84 8.06 19.64 16.82
C GLY A 84 9.16 19.05 15.94
N ARG A 85 10.21 18.47 16.54
CA ARG A 85 11.28 17.78 15.79
C ARG A 85 10.73 16.56 15.04
N SER A 86 11.37 16.19 13.94
CA SER A 86 11.07 14.92 13.27
C SER A 86 11.36 13.74 14.22
N PRO A 87 10.44 12.78 14.39
CA PRO A 87 10.66 11.60 15.23
C PRO A 87 11.88 10.80 14.76
N ARG A 88 12.64 10.25 15.70
CA ARG A 88 13.76 9.34 15.40
C ARG A 88 13.24 8.01 14.89
N ILE A 89 13.79 7.52 13.78
CA ILE A 89 13.45 6.22 13.19
C ILE A 89 14.31 5.15 13.84
N THR A 90 13.69 4.03 14.19
CA THR A 90 14.35 2.93 14.94
C THR A 90 14.54 1.70 14.06
N SER A 91 13.58 1.42 13.18
CA SER A 91 13.63 0.29 12.27
C SER A 91 12.73 0.49 11.05
N ILE A 92 13.16 -0.01 9.90
CA ILE A 92 12.39 -0.11 8.66
C ILE A 92 12.45 -1.57 8.20
N ALA A 93 11.32 -2.14 7.78
CA ALA A 93 11.26 -3.48 7.19
C ALA A 93 10.56 -3.43 5.83
N ILE A 94 11.08 -4.21 4.89
CA ILE A 94 10.56 -4.34 3.52
C ILE A 94 10.51 -5.83 3.17
N ARG A 95 9.30 -6.36 3.00
CA ARG A 95 9.05 -7.77 2.67
C ARG A 95 8.62 -7.90 1.21
N LYS A 96 9.28 -8.75 0.43
CA LYS A 96 8.86 -9.06 -0.95
C LYS A 96 7.57 -9.88 -0.93
N LEU A 97 6.61 -9.55 -1.78
CA LEU A 97 5.29 -10.18 -1.77
C LEU A 97 5.32 -11.62 -2.32
N ASP A 98 6.18 -11.90 -3.30
CA ASP A 98 6.28 -13.18 -4.00
C ASP A 98 6.90 -14.31 -3.16
N ASN A 99 8.02 -14.04 -2.49
CA ASN A 99 8.84 -15.06 -1.84
C ASN A 99 9.00 -14.85 -0.33
N GLY A 100 8.48 -13.74 0.22
CA GLY A 100 8.56 -13.46 1.64
C GLY A 100 9.97 -13.22 2.18
N GLN A 101 10.96 -12.95 1.33
CA GLN A 101 12.24 -12.43 1.81
C GLN A 101 12.03 -11.02 2.38
N THR A 102 12.61 -10.76 3.54
CA THR A 102 12.52 -9.46 4.21
C THR A 102 13.90 -8.84 4.30
N GLU A 103 14.02 -7.62 3.78
CA GLU A 103 15.14 -6.73 4.05
C GLU A 103 14.75 -5.83 5.23
N SER A 104 15.66 -5.61 6.16
CA SER A 104 15.41 -4.76 7.31
C SER A 104 16.62 -3.90 7.66
N PHE A 105 16.32 -2.70 8.16
CA PHE A 105 17.30 -1.69 8.52
C PHE A 105 16.95 -1.24 9.93
N SER A 106 17.86 -1.34 10.89
CA SER A 106 17.54 -0.97 12.27
C SER A 106 18.75 -0.47 13.04
N ILE A 107 18.49 0.36 14.05
CA ILE A 107 19.53 0.98 14.88
C ILE A 107 20.41 -0.07 15.55
N HIS A 108 19.83 -1.14 16.11
CA HIS A 108 20.62 -2.17 16.79
C HIS A 108 21.57 -2.92 15.82
N GLN A 109 21.13 -3.21 14.58
CA GLN A 109 22.00 -3.85 13.58
C GLN A 109 23.15 -2.92 13.17
N ILE A 110 22.88 -1.61 12.99
CA ILE A 110 23.94 -0.66 12.67
C ILE A 110 24.91 -0.47 13.84
N ALA A 111 24.41 -0.45 15.09
CA ALA A 111 25.25 -0.39 16.28
C ALA A 111 26.16 -1.62 16.38
N GLU A 112 25.63 -2.81 16.11
CA GLU A 112 26.38 -4.08 16.08
C GLU A 112 27.49 -4.05 15.01
N ILE A 113 27.16 -3.65 13.78
CA ILE A 113 28.12 -3.51 12.67
C ILE A 113 29.21 -2.48 13.01
N SER A 114 28.85 -1.43 13.73
CA SER A 114 29.77 -0.37 14.15
C SER A 114 30.63 -0.76 15.36
N ALA A 115 30.60 -2.02 15.79
CA ALA A 115 31.35 -2.57 16.93
C ALA A 115 31.13 -1.81 18.24
N THR A 116 29.98 -1.16 18.40
CA THR A 116 29.60 -0.46 19.63
C THR A 116 28.76 -1.40 20.50
N GLY A 117 28.77 -1.21 21.82
CA GLY A 117 27.89 -1.96 22.72
C GLY A 117 26.41 -1.82 22.31
N LEU A 118 25.62 -2.86 22.54
CA LEU A 118 24.19 -2.90 22.16
C LEU A 118 23.26 -2.32 23.22
N SER A 119 23.82 -1.80 24.32
CA SER A 119 23.01 -1.18 25.36
C SER A 119 22.49 0.18 24.91
N ALA A 120 21.35 0.60 25.45
CA ALA A 120 20.80 1.92 25.16
C ALA A 120 21.78 3.05 25.52
N ALA A 121 22.57 2.87 26.58
CA ALA A 121 23.57 3.84 27.02
C ALA A 121 24.73 4.00 26.02
N ASP A 122 25.05 2.94 25.26
CA ASP A 122 26.08 2.98 24.22
C ASP A 122 25.55 3.57 22.90
N ILE A 123 24.27 3.29 22.60
CA ILE A 123 23.60 3.69 21.36
C ILE A 123 23.21 5.17 21.38
N GLU A 124 22.61 5.65 22.47
CA GLU A 124 22.01 6.99 22.54
C GLU A 124 22.98 8.13 22.18
N PRO A 125 24.24 8.15 22.66
CA PRO A 125 25.21 9.21 22.29
C PRO A 125 25.51 9.27 20.79
N HIS A 126 25.33 8.16 20.07
CA HIS A 126 25.67 8.02 18.66
C HIS A 126 24.44 7.85 17.77
N TYR A 127 23.23 8.01 18.32
CA TYR A 127 21.98 7.63 17.67
C TYR A 127 21.82 8.27 16.28
N ASN A 128 22.04 9.58 16.16
CA ASN A 128 21.90 10.28 14.87
C ASN A 128 22.87 9.75 13.80
N ALA A 129 24.08 9.32 14.20
CA ALA A 129 25.04 8.75 13.26
C ALA A 129 24.58 7.37 12.78
N TYR A 130 24.10 6.51 13.69
CA TYR A 130 23.55 5.20 13.33
C TYR A 130 22.27 5.30 12.51
N GLU A 131 21.38 6.21 12.87
CA GLU A 131 20.15 6.46 12.12
C GLU A 131 20.48 6.94 10.71
N LYS A 132 21.46 7.84 10.55
CA LYS A 132 21.90 8.27 9.22
C LYS A 132 22.44 7.10 8.40
N ALA A 133 23.31 6.26 8.97
CA ALA A 133 23.86 5.09 8.28
C ALA A 133 22.78 4.05 7.91
N MET A 134 21.82 3.83 8.81
CA MET A 134 20.64 3.00 8.55
C MET A 134 19.82 3.55 7.36
N LEU A 135 19.60 4.86 7.32
CA LEU A 135 18.85 5.52 6.26
C LEU A 135 19.63 5.57 4.94
N ASP A 136 20.96 5.73 4.97
CA ASP A 136 21.83 5.61 3.79
C ASP A 136 21.63 4.23 3.13
N ALA A 137 21.60 3.15 3.92
CA ALA A 137 21.34 1.80 3.44
C ALA A 137 19.92 1.62 2.89
N TYR A 138 18.91 2.13 3.61
CA TYR A 138 17.51 2.08 3.18
C TYR A 138 17.27 2.82 1.85
N PHE A 139 17.74 4.05 1.71
CA PHE A 139 17.55 4.82 0.47
C PHE A 139 18.36 4.24 -0.69
N SER A 140 19.53 3.66 -0.43
CA SER A 140 20.28 2.89 -1.44
C SER A 140 19.49 1.69 -1.93
N PHE A 141 18.84 0.95 -1.01
CA PHE A 141 17.96 -0.16 -1.37
C PHE A 141 16.78 0.30 -2.22
N LEU A 142 16.11 1.41 -1.86
CA LEU A 142 15.01 1.96 -2.65
C LEU A 142 15.44 2.37 -4.06
N LYS A 143 16.64 2.96 -4.19
CA LYS A 143 17.18 3.39 -5.50
C LYS A 143 17.44 2.19 -6.43
N ILE A 144 17.99 1.09 -5.89
CA ILE A 144 18.21 -0.15 -6.64
C ILE A 144 16.88 -0.82 -7.02
N ASN A 145 15.86 -0.67 -6.19
CA ASN A 145 14.55 -1.27 -6.35
C ASN A 145 13.47 -0.25 -6.79
N SER A 146 13.88 0.78 -7.53
CA SER A 146 13.02 1.90 -7.95
C SER A 146 11.78 1.46 -8.72
N GLU A 147 11.89 0.31 -9.41
CA GLU A 147 10.84 -0.24 -10.24
C GLU A 147 9.72 -0.96 -9.48
N ARG A 148 9.83 -1.09 -8.15
CA ARG A 148 8.84 -1.80 -7.32
C ARG A 148 7.64 -0.93 -6.95
N THR A 149 6.52 -1.58 -6.69
CA THR A 149 5.36 -0.98 -5.99
C THR A 149 5.44 -1.32 -4.50
N TYR A 150 5.28 -0.31 -3.66
CA TYR A 150 5.34 -0.41 -2.21
C TYR A 150 3.95 -0.33 -1.59
N VAL A 151 3.48 -1.47 -1.08
CA VAL A 151 2.27 -1.56 -0.26
C VAL A 151 2.64 -1.16 1.17
N HIS A 152 1.85 -0.28 1.78
CA HIS A 152 2.09 0.22 3.11
C HIS A 152 0.81 0.36 3.91
N TRP A 153 0.92 0.59 5.22
CA TRP A 153 -0.22 0.87 6.09
C TRP A 153 -0.14 2.29 6.62
N ASN A 154 -1.04 3.17 6.15
CA ASN A 154 -1.21 4.52 6.71
C ASN A 154 0.02 5.47 6.65
N MET A 155 1.10 5.09 5.94
CA MET A 155 2.32 5.90 5.69
C MET A 155 2.10 6.98 4.61
N ARG A 156 1.29 8.01 4.87
CA ARG A 156 0.76 8.91 3.83
C ARG A 156 1.33 10.33 3.78
N ASP A 157 1.89 10.84 4.87
CA ASP A 157 2.11 12.27 5.01
C ASP A 157 3.42 12.61 5.72
N THR A 158 3.61 13.89 5.99
CA THR A 158 4.80 14.45 6.64
C THR A 158 4.90 14.11 8.12
N ASN A 159 3.79 13.72 8.76
CA ASN A 159 3.77 13.32 10.16
C ASN A 159 4.14 11.85 10.29
N TYR A 160 3.64 11.01 9.39
CA TYR A 160 3.97 9.58 9.37
C TYR A 160 3.95 9.00 7.94
N GLY A 161 5.07 8.43 7.52
CA GLY A 161 5.21 7.75 6.24
C GLY A 161 6.48 8.11 5.47
N PHE A 162 6.45 7.88 4.15
CA PHE A 162 7.59 8.14 3.28
C PHE A 162 8.13 9.56 3.42
N ARG A 163 7.25 10.57 3.40
CA ARG A 163 7.66 11.98 3.53
C ARG A 163 8.28 12.30 4.89
N ALA A 164 7.82 11.65 5.96
CA ALA A 164 8.42 11.80 7.29
C ALA A 164 9.85 11.22 7.32
N ILE A 165 10.06 10.04 6.71
CA ILE A 165 11.38 9.41 6.60
C ILE A 165 12.33 10.27 5.75
N GLU A 166 11.84 10.75 4.61
CA GLU A 166 12.59 11.64 3.71
C GLU A 166 13.00 12.93 4.44
N HIS A 167 12.10 13.54 5.20
CA HIS A 167 12.41 14.74 5.99
C HIS A 167 13.45 14.45 7.07
N ARG A 168 13.27 13.36 7.84
CA ARG A 168 14.23 12.95 8.89
C ARG A 168 15.63 12.74 8.32
N TYR A 169 15.72 12.10 7.16
CA TYR A 169 17.01 11.87 6.51
C TYR A 169 17.69 13.17 6.06
N ARG A 170 16.92 14.13 5.52
CA ARG A 170 17.45 15.48 5.20
C ARG A 170 17.96 16.22 6.44
N VAL A 171 17.26 16.10 7.58
CA VAL A 171 17.71 16.68 8.86
C VAL A 171 19.07 16.10 9.29
N LEU A 172 19.33 14.83 8.98
CA LEU A 172 20.61 14.16 9.23
C LEU A 172 21.66 14.42 8.14
N GLY A 173 21.40 15.33 7.19
CA GLY A 173 22.30 15.70 6.10
C GLY A 173 22.34 14.72 4.92
N GLY A 174 21.36 13.81 4.82
CA GLY A 174 21.21 12.90 3.69
C GLY A 174 20.37 13.46 2.53
N ASP A 175 20.43 12.80 1.37
CA ASP A 175 19.62 13.12 0.18
C ASP A 175 18.69 11.95 -0.18
N PRO A 176 17.38 12.04 0.13
CA PRO A 176 16.47 10.91 -0.02
C PRO A 176 16.13 10.59 -1.47
N TYR A 177 16.14 9.30 -1.81
CA TYR A 177 15.46 8.82 -3.01
C TYR A 177 13.94 8.89 -2.83
N ILE A 178 13.25 9.56 -3.76
CA ILE A 178 11.80 9.75 -3.70
C ILE A 178 11.09 8.66 -4.50
N VAL A 179 10.40 7.77 -3.77
CA VAL A 179 9.44 6.83 -4.38
C VAL A 179 8.27 7.65 -4.92
N GLN A 180 7.93 7.46 -6.19
CA GLN A 180 6.81 8.15 -6.82
C GLN A 180 5.48 7.72 -6.20
N ASP A 181 4.52 8.64 -6.10
CA ASP A 181 3.25 8.39 -5.39
C ASP A 181 2.38 7.32 -6.09
N ASP A 182 2.52 7.14 -7.41
CA ASP A 182 1.86 6.07 -8.18
C ASP A 182 2.42 4.67 -7.88
N ARG A 183 3.61 4.58 -7.29
CA ARG A 183 4.21 3.33 -6.81
C ARG A 183 3.90 3.05 -5.34
N LYS A 184 3.07 3.85 -4.68
CA LYS A 184 2.67 3.67 -3.27
C LYS A 184 1.22 3.22 -3.20
N VAL A 185 0.95 2.11 -2.50
CA VAL A 185 -0.41 1.62 -2.27
C VAL A 185 -0.69 1.55 -0.77
N ASP A 186 -1.61 2.39 -0.31
CA ASP A 186 -2.10 2.35 1.06
C ASP A 186 -3.11 1.21 1.25
N LEU A 187 -2.69 0.13 1.88
CA LEU A 187 -3.50 -1.05 2.15
C LEU A 187 -4.73 -0.71 3.00
N SER A 188 -4.61 0.21 3.96
CA SER A 188 -5.73 0.59 4.83
C SER A 188 -6.86 1.23 4.01
N ARG A 189 -6.50 2.14 3.10
CA ARG A 189 -7.47 2.75 2.17
C ARG A 189 -8.00 1.76 1.15
N LEU A 190 -7.14 0.89 0.62
CA LEU A 190 -7.55 -0.15 -0.32
C LEU A 190 -8.63 -1.05 0.28
N LEU A 191 -8.48 -1.47 1.54
CA LEU A 191 -9.49 -2.27 2.25
C LEU A 191 -10.81 -1.51 2.45
N ILE A 192 -10.76 -0.21 2.77
CA ILE A 192 -11.96 0.65 2.83
C ILE A 192 -12.64 0.72 1.46
N ASP A 193 -11.86 0.84 0.38
CA ASP A 193 -12.40 0.89 -0.98
C ASP A 193 -12.91 -0.47 -1.47
N LEU A 194 -12.47 -1.59 -0.89
CA LEU A 194 -12.93 -2.95 -1.19
C LEU A 194 -14.17 -3.39 -0.41
N TYR A 195 -14.30 -2.94 0.84
CA TYR A 195 -15.29 -3.46 1.78
C TYR A 195 -16.21 -2.38 2.37
N GLY A 196 -15.92 -1.11 2.14
CA GLY A 196 -16.64 0.02 2.73
C GLY A 196 -16.11 0.40 4.11
N VAL A 197 -16.46 1.60 4.60
CA VAL A 197 -15.88 2.19 5.82
C VAL A 197 -16.13 1.32 7.07
N GLY A 198 -17.28 0.65 7.13
CA GLY A 198 -17.71 -0.21 8.24
C GLY A 198 -17.13 -1.63 8.25
N TYR A 199 -16.19 -1.97 7.36
CA TYR A 199 -15.66 -3.35 7.28
C TYR A 199 -14.97 -3.82 8.55
N ILE A 200 -14.41 -2.91 9.34
CA ILE A 200 -13.79 -3.18 10.64
C ILE A 200 -13.79 -1.90 11.48
N GLY A 201 -13.98 -2.01 12.79
CA GLY A 201 -13.91 -0.89 13.73
C GLY A 201 -12.47 -0.40 13.97
N HIS A 202 -12.31 0.77 14.59
CA HIS A 202 -11.00 1.25 15.05
C HIS A 202 -10.63 0.62 16.41
N PRO A 203 -9.34 0.34 16.68
CA PRO A 203 -8.20 0.43 15.77
C PRO A 203 -8.21 -0.75 14.76
N ARG A 204 -8.03 -0.42 13.47
CA ARG A 204 -8.40 -1.33 12.37
C ARG A 204 -7.51 -2.56 12.27
N LEU A 205 -6.21 -2.42 12.55
CA LEU A 205 -5.25 -3.49 12.35
C LEU A 205 -5.44 -4.59 13.40
N GLU A 206 -5.50 -4.20 14.67
CA GLU A 206 -5.70 -5.07 15.82
C GLU A 206 -7.03 -5.82 15.72
N ASN A 207 -8.10 -5.11 15.37
CA ASN A 207 -9.41 -5.74 15.15
C ASN A 207 -9.38 -6.72 13.98
N LEU A 208 -8.65 -6.42 12.89
CA LEU A 208 -8.47 -7.36 11.78
C LEU A 208 -7.73 -8.62 12.21
N LEU A 209 -6.66 -8.48 13.00
CA LEU A 209 -5.89 -9.61 13.51
C LEU A 209 -6.74 -10.52 14.39
N ALA A 210 -7.48 -9.93 15.32
CA ALA A 210 -8.39 -10.65 16.20
C ALA A 210 -9.48 -11.39 15.40
N MET A 211 -10.15 -10.69 14.47
CA MET A 211 -11.25 -11.28 13.67
C MET A 211 -10.77 -12.41 12.75
N ASN A 212 -9.53 -12.34 12.29
CA ASN A 212 -8.95 -13.29 11.35
C ASN A 212 -8.12 -14.39 12.02
N ASN A 213 -8.03 -14.40 13.35
CA ASN A 213 -7.19 -15.29 14.15
C ASN A 213 -5.73 -15.29 13.65
N ILE A 214 -5.19 -14.11 13.32
CA ILE A 214 -3.81 -13.98 12.88
C ILE A 214 -2.94 -13.85 14.14
N ALA A 215 -2.09 -14.85 14.38
CA ALA A 215 -1.12 -14.80 15.47
C ALA A 215 -0.09 -13.70 15.18
N ALA A 216 -0.04 -12.69 16.04
CA ALA A 216 0.84 -11.54 15.89
C ALA A 216 1.91 -11.53 17.00
N LEU A 217 2.70 -12.61 17.07
CA LEU A 217 3.80 -12.70 18.04
C LEU A 217 4.76 -11.52 17.84
N ASP A 218 5.15 -10.85 18.92
CA ASP A 218 5.99 -9.65 18.94
C ASP A 218 5.36 -8.38 18.34
N PHE A 219 4.05 -8.38 18.04
CA PHE A 219 3.37 -7.17 17.60
C PHE A 219 3.19 -6.17 18.76
N MET A 220 3.65 -4.94 18.56
CA MET A 220 3.42 -3.83 19.48
C MET A 220 2.41 -2.84 18.93
N THR A 221 1.52 -2.37 19.80
CA THR A 221 0.67 -1.19 19.54
C THR A 221 1.50 0.10 19.57
N GLY A 222 0.98 1.20 19.02
CA GLY A 222 1.72 2.48 19.01
C GLY A 222 2.15 2.96 20.40
N LYS A 223 1.33 2.72 21.43
CA LYS A 223 1.70 3.04 22.83
C LYS A 223 2.87 2.17 23.32
N GLN A 224 2.84 0.87 23.03
CA GLN A 224 3.92 -0.04 23.42
C GLN A 224 5.22 0.26 22.68
N GLU A 225 5.15 0.72 21.43
CA GLU A 225 6.33 1.14 20.67
C GLU A 225 6.97 2.40 21.26
N ALA A 226 6.15 3.39 21.66
CA ALA A 226 6.66 4.58 22.35
C ALA A 226 7.39 4.20 23.65
N GLU A 227 6.77 3.38 24.50
CA GLU A 227 7.38 2.91 25.75
C GLU A 227 8.64 2.07 25.50
N ALA A 228 8.64 1.21 24.49
CA ALA A 228 9.82 0.42 24.12
C ALA A 228 10.98 1.30 23.66
N PHE A 229 10.69 2.40 22.95
CA PHE A 229 11.70 3.37 22.54
C PHE A 229 12.32 4.11 23.73
N GLU A 230 11.50 4.63 24.64
CA GLU A 230 11.97 5.32 25.86
C GLU A 230 12.85 4.43 26.73
N ASN A 231 12.57 3.12 26.74
CA ASN A 231 13.34 2.12 27.47
C ASN A 231 14.52 1.53 26.66
N GLY A 232 14.81 2.04 25.45
CA GLY A 232 15.91 1.57 24.62
C GLY A 232 15.79 0.13 24.12
N LYS A 233 14.57 -0.42 24.03
CA LYS A 233 14.28 -1.80 23.59
C LYS A 233 14.27 -1.91 22.05
N TYR A 234 15.38 -1.52 21.42
CA TYR A 234 15.48 -1.44 19.95
C TYR A 234 15.30 -2.78 19.23
N VAL A 235 15.70 -3.89 19.86
CA VAL A 235 15.49 -5.24 19.31
C VAL A 235 14.00 -5.58 19.25
N ASP A 236 13.23 -5.22 20.29
CA ASP A 236 11.80 -5.52 20.34
C ASP A 236 11.02 -4.65 19.34
N LEU A 237 11.40 -3.37 19.18
CA LEU A 237 10.88 -2.49 18.13
C LEU A 237 11.13 -3.05 16.73
N HIS A 238 12.34 -3.59 16.50
CA HIS A 238 12.67 -4.24 15.23
C HIS A 238 11.78 -5.47 14.97
N ARG A 239 11.63 -6.37 15.95
CA ARG A 239 10.78 -7.55 15.86
C ARG A 239 9.32 -7.19 15.56
N SER A 240 8.79 -6.17 16.25
CA SER A 240 7.46 -5.61 15.96
C SER A 240 7.34 -5.11 14.52
N THR A 241 8.36 -4.40 14.02
CA THR A 241 8.38 -3.88 12.64
C THR A 241 8.37 -5.02 11.61
N LEU A 242 9.16 -6.06 11.83
CA LEU A 242 9.18 -7.28 11.00
C LEU A 242 7.81 -7.99 11.03
N ARG A 243 7.20 -8.10 12.22
CA ARG A 243 5.88 -8.71 12.35
C ARG A 243 4.81 -7.94 11.60
N LYS A 244 4.86 -6.60 11.61
CA LYS A 244 3.87 -5.76 10.91
C LYS A 244 3.89 -5.97 9.40
N VAL A 245 5.05 -6.05 8.76
CA VAL A 245 5.11 -6.32 7.30
C VAL A 245 4.64 -7.73 6.95
N ASP A 246 4.91 -8.72 7.80
CA ASP A 246 4.38 -10.09 7.66
C ASP A 246 2.84 -10.11 7.76
N VAL A 247 2.30 -9.43 8.78
CA VAL A 247 0.86 -9.24 8.96
C VAL A 247 0.22 -8.57 7.74
N PHE A 248 0.83 -7.51 7.20
CA PHE A 248 0.30 -6.82 6.03
C PHE A 248 0.28 -7.72 4.79
N CYS A 249 1.31 -8.53 4.57
CA CYS A 249 1.30 -9.58 3.54
C CYS A 249 0.15 -10.56 3.75
N ASN A 250 -0.09 -11.01 4.98
CA ASN A 250 -1.19 -11.92 5.29
C ASN A 250 -2.56 -11.29 4.96
N ILE A 251 -2.76 -10.03 5.37
CA ILE A 251 -4.01 -9.30 5.14
C ILE A 251 -4.26 -9.09 3.64
N ILE A 252 -3.25 -8.63 2.88
CA ILE A 252 -3.44 -8.36 1.45
C ILE A 252 -3.66 -9.66 0.65
N GLN A 253 -2.99 -10.76 1.02
CA GLN A 253 -3.23 -12.08 0.46
C GLN A 253 -4.67 -12.55 0.70
N ARG A 254 -5.15 -12.49 1.95
CA ARG A 254 -6.53 -12.85 2.28
C ARG A 254 -7.56 -11.95 1.60
N ALA A 255 -7.24 -10.68 1.40
CA ALA A 255 -8.09 -9.77 0.64
C ALA A 255 -8.19 -10.20 -0.83
N PHE A 256 -7.07 -10.60 -1.44
CA PHE A 256 -7.02 -11.10 -2.82
C PHE A 256 -7.77 -12.42 -2.98
N ASP A 257 -7.56 -13.36 -2.05
CA ASP A 257 -8.24 -14.66 -2.02
C ASP A 257 -9.71 -14.58 -1.60
N LYS A 258 -10.20 -13.38 -1.25
CA LYS A 258 -11.55 -13.11 -0.72
C LYS A 258 -11.86 -13.92 0.56
N SER A 259 -10.83 -14.26 1.33
CA SER A 259 -10.92 -15.02 2.58
C SER A 259 -10.77 -14.14 3.83
N LEU A 260 -10.53 -12.83 3.67
CA LEU A 260 -10.42 -11.87 4.77
C LEU A 260 -11.77 -11.68 5.47
N LYS A 261 -11.88 -12.15 6.71
CA LYS A 261 -13.06 -11.95 7.56
C LYS A 261 -13.19 -10.48 7.91
N ASN A 262 -14.37 -9.92 7.69
CA ASN A 262 -14.71 -8.53 7.94
C ASN A 262 -16.23 -8.40 8.21
N HIS A 263 -16.68 -7.23 8.68
CA HIS A 263 -18.07 -6.94 8.99
C HIS A 263 -18.87 -6.35 7.81
N ALA A 264 -18.29 -6.26 6.61
CA ALA A 264 -18.98 -5.66 5.48
C ALA A 264 -20.20 -6.50 5.08
N THR A 265 -21.35 -5.84 4.94
CA THR A 265 -22.54 -6.49 4.43
C THR A 265 -22.39 -6.78 2.94
N TRP A 266 -23.13 -7.77 2.41
CA TRP A 266 -23.11 -8.10 0.99
C TRP A 266 -23.40 -6.88 0.09
N LYS A 267 -24.31 -6.00 0.53
CA LYS A 267 -24.67 -4.77 -0.18
C LYS A 267 -23.49 -3.79 -0.24
N GLU A 268 -22.78 -3.61 0.87
CA GLU A 268 -21.63 -2.71 0.96
C GLU A 268 -20.44 -3.24 0.16
N ALA A 269 -20.13 -4.54 0.24
CA ALA A 269 -19.04 -5.19 -0.49
C ALA A 269 -19.25 -5.17 -2.03
N HIS A 270 -20.50 -5.09 -2.49
CA HIS A 270 -20.82 -4.96 -3.91
C HIS A 270 -21.14 -3.51 -4.33
N GLY A 271 -21.17 -2.56 -3.39
CA GLY A 271 -21.52 -1.16 -3.67
C GLY A 271 -22.94 -0.98 -4.21
N ILE A 272 -23.85 -1.91 -3.89
CA ILE A 272 -25.22 -1.92 -4.38
C ILE A 272 -26.05 -0.95 -3.53
N SER A 273 -26.38 0.19 -4.12
CA SER A 273 -27.26 1.21 -3.55
C SER A 273 -28.29 1.63 -4.60
N TRP A 274 -29.43 2.16 -4.18
CA TRP A 274 -30.39 2.82 -5.08
C TRP A 274 -29.72 3.88 -5.96
N LYS A 275 -28.75 4.61 -5.39
CA LYS A 275 -27.92 5.58 -6.12
C LYS A 275 -27.08 4.90 -7.22
N THR A 276 -26.55 3.70 -6.97
CA THR A 276 -25.80 2.91 -7.95
C THR A 276 -26.70 2.40 -9.08
N ALA A 277 -27.91 1.95 -8.76
CA ALA A 277 -28.89 1.52 -9.77
C ALA A 277 -29.24 2.66 -10.74
N LEU A 278 -29.54 3.85 -10.20
CA LEU A 278 -29.78 5.06 -11.00
C LEU A 278 -28.57 5.45 -11.85
N TYR A 279 -27.36 5.34 -11.29
CA TYR A 279 -26.12 5.61 -12.01
C TYR A 279 -25.91 4.64 -13.19
N LEU A 280 -26.08 3.33 -12.98
CA LEU A 280 -25.93 2.31 -14.03
C LEU A 280 -26.97 2.47 -15.14
N ALA A 281 -28.22 2.80 -14.76
CA ALA A 281 -29.30 3.08 -15.72
C ALA A 281 -29.02 4.31 -16.59
N LYS A 282 -28.26 5.30 -16.10
CA LYS A 282 -27.82 6.45 -16.91
C LYS A 282 -26.64 6.14 -17.83
N LYS A 283 -25.80 5.16 -17.48
CA LYS A 283 -24.53 4.87 -18.18
C LYS A 283 -24.68 3.89 -19.34
N HIS A 284 -25.64 2.95 -19.29
CA HIS A 284 -25.89 2.03 -20.40
C HIS A 284 -27.39 1.82 -20.64
N TRP A 285 -27.78 1.93 -21.92
CA TRP A 285 -29.16 1.76 -22.38
C TRP A 285 -29.76 0.40 -22.00
N ILE A 286 -28.95 -0.67 -21.94
CA ILE A 286 -29.41 -2.02 -21.54
C ILE A 286 -29.99 -2.03 -20.12
N TYR A 287 -29.36 -1.34 -19.17
CA TYR A 287 -29.90 -1.26 -17.80
C TYR A 287 -31.15 -0.38 -17.75
N THR A 288 -31.23 0.66 -18.57
CA THR A 288 -32.46 1.43 -18.77
C THR A 288 -33.58 0.53 -19.30
N THR A 289 -33.31 -0.31 -20.29
CA THR A 289 -34.27 -1.25 -20.88
C THR A 289 -34.75 -2.28 -19.86
N VAL A 290 -33.86 -2.87 -19.06
CA VAL A 290 -34.26 -3.82 -18.00
C VAL A 290 -35.14 -3.15 -16.95
N VAL A 291 -34.84 -1.91 -16.53
CA VAL A 291 -35.67 -1.16 -15.58
C VAL A 291 -37.04 -0.82 -16.16
N VAL A 292 -37.09 -0.39 -17.43
CA VAL A 292 -38.35 -0.07 -18.13
C VAL A 292 -39.21 -1.31 -18.33
N LEU A 293 -38.63 -2.43 -18.78
CA LEU A 293 -39.36 -3.69 -18.96
C LEU A 293 -39.88 -4.25 -17.63
N GLY A 294 -39.09 -4.16 -16.55
CA GLY A 294 -39.55 -4.52 -15.21
C GLY A 294 -40.71 -3.65 -14.73
N GLY A 295 -40.64 -2.34 -14.98
CA GLY A 295 -41.72 -1.38 -14.66
C GLY A 295 -43.00 -1.70 -15.42
N ILE A 296 -42.92 -1.94 -16.74
CA ILE A 296 -44.06 -2.31 -17.58
C ILE A 296 -44.67 -3.63 -17.08
N GLY A 297 -43.85 -4.65 -16.81
CA GLY A 297 -44.32 -5.93 -16.27
C GLY A 297 -45.06 -5.79 -14.93
N SER A 298 -44.55 -4.95 -14.02
CA SER A 298 -45.20 -4.69 -12.73
C SER A 298 -46.53 -3.93 -12.86
N ALA A 299 -46.63 -2.98 -13.80
CA ALA A 299 -47.86 -2.27 -14.11
C ALA A 299 -48.92 -3.18 -14.75
N SER A 300 -48.51 -4.04 -15.69
CA SER A 300 -49.40 -5.04 -16.31
C SER A 300 -49.91 -6.06 -15.29
N PHE A 301 -49.07 -6.52 -14.36
CA PHE A 301 -49.48 -7.42 -13.28
C PHE A 301 -50.45 -6.73 -12.30
N GLY A 302 -50.22 -5.46 -11.97
CA GLY A 302 -51.13 -4.66 -11.15
C GLY A 302 -52.50 -4.43 -11.80
N LEU A 303 -52.53 -4.14 -13.10
CA LEU A 303 -53.77 -4.01 -13.89
C LEU A 303 -54.53 -5.33 -13.97
N PHE A 304 -53.83 -6.45 -14.18
CA PHE A 304 -54.44 -7.78 -14.23
C PHE A 304 -55.08 -8.15 -12.89
N ARG A 305 -54.37 -7.93 -11.77
CA ARG A 305 -54.93 -8.12 -10.42
C ARG A 305 -56.10 -7.19 -10.12
N GLY A 306 -56.03 -5.93 -10.54
CA GLY A 306 -57.13 -4.98 -10.39
C GLY A 306 -58.38 -5.43 -11.16
N PHE A 307 -58.19 -6.00 -12.35
CA PHE A 307 -59.25 -6.57 -13.17
C PHE A 307 -59.87 -7.82 -12.52
N ASP A 308 -59.07 -8.74 -12.00
CA ASP A 308 -59.54 -9.94 -11.29
C ASP A 308 -60.38 -9.57 -10.04
N VAL A 309 -59.94 -8.55 -9.29
CA VAL A 309 -60.67 -8.04 -8.12
C VAL A 309 -61.97 -7.35 -8.53
N LEU A 310 -61.96 -6.52 -9.57
CA LEU A 310 -63.16 -5.85 -10.06
C LEU A 310 -64.18 -6.85 -10.63
N SER A 311 -63.71 -7.88 -11.35
CA SER A 311 -64.54 -8.96 -11.89
C SER A 311 -65.20 -9.76 -10.77
N SER A 312 -64.46 -10.10 -9.72
CA SER A 312 -65.02 -10.85 -8.58
C SER A 312 -66.04 -10.03 -7.78
N VAL A 313 -65.89 -8.71 -7.67
CA VAL A 313 -66.87 -7.82 -7.02
C VAL A 313 -68.14 -7.63 -7.87
N LEU A 314 -68.01 -7.54 -9.20
CA LEU A 314 -69.16 -7.41 -10.11
C LEU A 314 -69.98 -8.70 -10.23
N MET A 315 -69.33 -9.87 -10.13
CA MET A 315 -69.99 -11.19 -10.18
C MET A 315 -70.65 -11.61 -8.86
N ASN A 316 -70.38 -10.90 -7.76
CA ASN A 316 -70.89 -11.24 -6.42
C ASN A 316 -71.96 -10.24 -5.93
N LYS A 317 -72.62 -9.51 -6.84
CA LYS A 317 -73.82 -8.73 -6.50
C LYS A 317 -74.96 -9.70 -6.17
N PRO A 318 -75.53 -9.70 -4.96
CA PRO A 318 -76.73 -10.45 -4.67
C PRO A 318 -77.88 -9.86 -5.50
N GLY A 319 -78.54 -10.72 -6.28
CA GLY A 319 -79.84 -10.44 -6.89
C GLY A 319 -80.96 -10.47 -5.87
#